data_AF-A0AAI9W254-F1
#
_entry.id   AF-A0AAI9W254-F1
#
_cell.length_a   1.000
_cell.length_b   1.000
_cell.length_c   1.000
_cell.angle_alpha   90.00
_cell.angle_beta   90.00
_cell.angle_gamma   90.00
#
_symmetry.space_group_name_H-M   'P 1'
#
loop_
_entity.id
_entity.type
_entity.pdbx_description
1 polymer ?
#
loop_
_entity_poly.entity_id
_entity_poly.type
_entity_poly.pdbx_seq_one_letter_code
_entity_poly.pdbx_strand_id
1 'polypeptide(L)'
;MAEEDEGGFEFSTYIIGAIAITIVMLLLLPMLFVIGKSTAFSAYEEEELYQVSDMRESLGSEGEGYFIANTMSTPMLVNDWKDPHRTMLLIIAPEKPIDETEADAIYDFVTEKGGKVIVAADGTNANRLAAKFGVTYFGFPLQDENQHYLEYDQENVPYYPSWLNVWSVAAVSEDVNEMQAGAANRGCSEFQIVNKNPSSCRMPIMFRSPTGMKFEPSERDTTHPHERDVKVLATASSSAFIDLEGDGDASNPKNPAPGDLALIIRFDYNNITAYDQVREGQSSIGGDVGELGVTGSIVFVADEEAFSNRLWTLGEATGGERRLSESCEGVVGSCWMQEVQDNNMWLGNEVYYNLLLHSMMEHDNIQLSGEIRLENSNFQVVFDESR
;
A
#
# COMPACT_ATOMS: atom_id res chain seq x y z
N MET A 1 30.39 49.55 57.09
CA MET A 1 31.40 48.63 56.55
C MET A 1 30.65 47.36 56.20
N ALA A 2 30.81 46.91 54.96
CA ALA A 2 29.85 46.14 54.18
C ALA A 2 29.54 44.73 54.70
N GLU A 3 28.27 44.35 54.60
CA GLU A 3 27.78 42.97 54.46
C GLU A 3 26.48 43.05 53.65
N GLU A 4 26.59 43.09 52.32
CA GLU A 4 25.46 42.95 51.40
C GLU A 4 25.99 42.36 50.07
N ASP A 5 25.23 41.41 49.51
CA ASP A 5 25.30 40.87 48.14
C ASP A 5 26.36 39.82 47.72
N GLU A 6 26.40 38.65 48.38
CA GLU A 6 27.04 37.45 47.76
C GLU A 6 26.08 36.27 47.48
N GLY A 7 24.91 36.16 48.15
CA GLY A 7 24.04 34.97 48.02
C GLY A 7 22.99 35.01 46.89
N GLY A 8 22.55 36.20 46.46
CA GLY A 8 21.49 36.34 45.45
C GLY A 8 21.97 36.13 44.02
N PHE A 9 23.25 36.45 43.75
CA PHE A 9 23.84 36.34 42.42
C PHE A 9 24.12 34.89 42.04
N GLU A 10 24.59 34.06 42.98
CA GLU A 10 24.81 32.63 42.75
C GLU A 10 23.49 31.90 42.49
N PHE A 11 22.45 32.11 43.32
CA PHE A 11 21.17 31.42 43.17
C PHE A 11 20.46 31.77 41.86
N SER A 12 20.46 33.04 41.45
CA SER A 12 19.90 33.46 40.16
C SER A 12 20.69 32.87 38.99
N THR A 13 22.01 32.76 39.09
CA THR A 13 22.85 32.18 38.03
C THR A 13 22.64 30.67 37.91
N TYR A 14 22.48 29.96 39.03
CA TYR A 14 22.15 28.53 39.03
C TYR A 14 20.75 28.26 38.45
N ILE A 15 19.75 29.08 38.77
CA ILE A 15 18.40 28.94 38.21
C ILE A 15 18.39 29.22 36.71
N ILE A 16 19.02 30.31 36.26
CA ILE A 16 19.10 30.65 34.84
C ILE A 16 19.87 29.57 34.07
N GLY A 17 20.95 29.06 34.64
CA GLY A 17 21.72 27.94 34.08
C GLY A 17 20.89 26.66 33.98
N ALA A 18 20.15 26.30 35.03
CA ALA A 18 19.27 25.13 35.02
C ALA A 18 18.14 25.26 33.98
N ILE A 19 17.51 26.44 33.88
CA ILE A 19 16.45 26.72 32.89
C ILE A 19 17.03 26.64 31.47
N ALA A 20 18.18 27.25 31.21
CA ALA A 20 18.83 27.21 29.90
C ALA A 20 19.19 25.78 29.50
N ILE A 21 19.72 24.96 30.43
CA ILE A 21 20.01 23.55 30.19
C ILE A 21 18.73 22.77 29.92
N THR A 22 17.65 22.98 30.68
CA THR A 22 16.37 22.28 30.43
C THR A 22 15.74 22.67 29.11
N ILE A 23 15.82 23.94 28.68
CA ILE A 23 15.31 24.38 27.38
C ILE A 23 16.13 23.76 26.25
N VAL A 24 17.47 23.76 26.37
CA VAL A 24 18.34 23.12 25.39
C VAL A 24 18.08 21.61 25.33
N MET A 25 17.89 20.94 26.47
CA MET A 25 17.51 19.53 26.50
C MET A 25 16.13 19.29 25.90
N LEU A 26 15.13 20.13 26.18
CA LEU A 26 13.79 20.00 25.59
C LEU A 26 13.78 20.21 24.08
N LEU A 27 14.69 21.03 23.55
CA LEU A 27 14.83 21.27 22.11
C LEU A 27 15.64 20.16 21.42
N LEU A 28 16.65 19.59 22.09
CA LEU A 28 17.53 18.59 21.50
C LEU A 28 17.08 17.14 21.74
N LEU A 29 16.36 16.84 22.83
CA LEU A 29 15.85 15.49 23.12
C LEU A 29 14.92 14.97 22.01
N PRO A 30 13.97 15.75 21.46
CA PRO A 30 13.17 15.32 20.32
C PRO A 30 14.04 14.96 19.12
N MET A 31 15.09 15.73 18.82
CA MET A 31 16.01 15.41 17.72
C MET A 31 16.79 14.11 17.97
N LEU A 32 17.16 13.81 19.22
CA LEU A 32 17.81 12.53 19.56
C LEU A 32 16.87 11.33 19.44
N PHE A 33 15.55 11.50 19.59
CA PHE A 33 14.55 10.48 19.26
C PHE A 33 14.27 10.36 17.75
N VAL A 34 14.67 11.36 16.95
CA VAL A 34 14.52 11.39 15.48
C VAL A 34 15.76 10.84 14.77
N ILE A 35 16.95 10.85 15.40
CA ILE A 35 18.16 10.22 14.85
C ILE A 35 17.99 8.69 14.91
N GLY A 36 17.47 8.13 13.83
CA GLY A 36 17.16 6.70 13.66
C GLY A 36 15.76 6.41 13.13
N LYS A 37 14.89 7.41 12.95
CA LYS A 37 13.61 7.28 12.24
C LYS A 37 13.70 8.00 10.90
N SER A 38 13.63 7.27 9.80
CA SER A 38 13.54 7.80 8.44
C SER A 38 12.41 7.09 7.71
N THR A 39 11.15 7.46 7.96
CA THR A 39 10.00 6.91 7.22
C THR A 39 8.79 7.82 7.39
N ALA A 40 8.84 9.04 6.85
CA ALA A 40 7.59 9.73 6.52
C ALA A 40 7.41 9.55 5.01
N PHE A 41 6.53 8.63 4.59
CA PHE A 41 6.15 8.50 3.18
C PHE A 41 5.15 9.62 2.86
N SER A 42 5.68 10.79 2.53
CA SER A 42 4.90 11.97 2.16
C SER A 42 4.56 11.96 0.68
N ALA A 43 3.32 12.34 0.37
CA ALA A 43 2.89 12.54 -1.00
C ALA A 43 3.36 13.90 -1.57
N TYR A 44 3.95 14.77 -0.74
CA TYR A 44 4.32 16.13 -1.09
C TYR A 44 5.82 16.43 -0.97
N GLU A 45 6.63 15.45 -0.56
CA GLU A 45 8.09 15.57 -0.56
C GLU A 45 8.64 15.01 -1.86
N GLU A 46 9.30 15.87 -2.65
CA GLU A 46 9.73 15.56 -4.03
C GLU A 46 11.20 15.13 -4.12
N GLU A 47 11.99 15.24 -3.04
CA GLU A 47 13.45 15.07 -3.11
C GLU A 47 13.94 13.64 -2.80
N GLU A 48 13.09 12.77 -2.26
CA GLU A 48 13.52 11.49 -1.71
C GLU A 48 12.83 10.29 -2.38
N LEU A 49 13.62 9.28 -2.74
CA LEU A 49 13.13 8.12 -3.50
C LEU A 49 12.20 7.19 -2.72
N TYR A 50 12.16 7.32 -1.40
CA TYR A 50 11.22 6.55 -0.59
C TYR A 50 9.86 7.24 -0.47
N GLN A 51 9.69 8.48 -0.96
CA GLN A 51 8.43 9.23 -0.87
C GLN A 51 7.38 8.67 -1.84
N VAL A 52 6.13 9.16 -1.77
CA VAL A 52 5.02 8.73 -2.65
C VAL A 52 4.51 9.87 -3.56
N SER A 53 5.36 10.85 -3.85
CA SER A 53 5.01 12.02 -4.68
C SER A 53 4.71 11.63 -6.13
N ASP A 54 5.44 10.67 -6.71
CA ASP A 54 5.24 10.25 -8.10
C ASP A 54 3.89 9.54 -8.26
N MET A 55 3.49 8.77 -7.24
CA MET A 55 2.15 8.20 -7.16
C MET A 55 1.09 9.30 -7.12
N ARG A 56 1.28 10.32 -6.29
CA ARG A 56 0.35 11.45 -6.21
C ARG A 56 0.19 12.16 -7.56
N GLU A 57 1.30 12.43 -8.25
CA GLU A 57 1.31 13.11 -9.53
C GLU A 57 0.63 12.28 -10.63
N SER A 58 1.02 11.00 -10.75
CA SER A 58 0.46 10.09 -11.75
C SER A 58 -1.03 9.78 -11.56
N LEU A 59 -1.55 9.80 -10.32
CA LEU A 59 -2.98 9.64 -10.07
C LEU A 59 -3.77 10.94 -10.26
N GLY A 60 -3.14 12.09 -10.03
CA GLY A 60 -3.78 13.40 -10.06
C GLY A 60 -4.08 13.93 -11.46
N SER A 61 -4.33 15.24 -11.54
CA SER A 61 -4.76 15.91 -12.78
C SER A 61 -3.77 15.80 -13.96
N GLU A 62 -2.49 15.53 -13.68
CA GLU A 62 -1.45 15.41 -14.70
C GLU A 62 -1.31 13.99 -15.27
N GLY A 63 -1.90 12.98 -14.60
CA GLY A 63 -1.96 11.59 -15.06
C GLY A 63 -3.39 11.09 -15.22
N GLU A 64 -3.86 10.21 -14.33
CA GLU A 64 -5.17 9.55 -14.43
C GLU A 64 -6.37 10.49 -14.18
N GLY A 65 -6.16 11.66 -13.58
CA GLY A 65 -7.18 12.70 -13.44
C GLY A 65 -8.06 12.58 -12.20
N TYR A 66 -7.67 11.78 -11.20
CA TYR A 66 -8.41 11.68 -9.93
C TYR A 66 -8.32 12.96 -9.11
N PHE A 67 -9.34 13.20 -8.28
CA PHE A 67 -9.26 14.26 -7.28
C PHE A 67 -8.41 13.80 -6.10
N ILE A 68 -7.22 14.37 -5.95
CA ILE A 68 -6.30 14.03 -4.87
C ILE A 68 -6.52 14.93 -3.67
N ALA A 69 -6.61 14.33 -2.49
CA ALA A 69 -6.65 15.02 -1.21
C ALA A 69 -5.76 14.31 -0.17
N ASN A 70 -5.53 14.98 0.96
CA ASN A 70 -4.84 14.41 2.11
C ASN A 70 -5.69 14.54 3.38
N THR A 71 -5.46 13.64 4.32
CA THR A 71 -6.05 13.69 5.66
C THR A 71 -4.98 13.46 6.72
N MET A 72 -5.07 14.23 7.81
CA MET A 72 -4.21 14.14 8.99
C MET A 72 -4.94 13.52 10.19
N SER A 73 -6.18 13.04 10.02
CA SER A 73 -6.95 12.36 11.06
C SER A 73 -7.95 11.36 10.48
N THR A 74 -7.48 10.13 10.28
CA THR A 74 -8.21 9.00 9.71
C THR A 74 -9.59 8.69 10.35
N PRO A 75 -9.85 8.82 11.68
CA PRO A 75 -11.13 8.38 12.24
C PRO A 75 -12.27 9.40 12.19
N MET A 76 -12.00 10.72 12.17
CA MET A 76 -13.08 11.72 12.27
C MET A 76 -13.68 12.12 10.92
N LEU A 77 -13.00 11.85 9.80
CA LEU A 77 -13.39 12.37 8.48
C LEU A 77 -13.98 11.32 7.54
N VAL A 78 -13.64 10.04 7.69
CA VAL A 78 -14.13 8.99 6.79
C VAL A 78 -15.66 8.83 6.92
N ASN A 79 -16.21 9.11 8.11
CA ASN A 79 -17.64 9.09 8.33
C ASN A 79 -18.42 10.23 7.67
N ASP A 80 -17.74 11.35 7.41
CA ASP A 80 -18.32 12.59 6.90
C ASP A 80 -18.09 12.79 5.39
N TRP A 81 -17.44 11.84 4.73
CA TRP A 81 -17.28 11.89 3.27
C TRP A 81 -18.63 11.79 2.59
N LYS A 82 -18.87 12.75 1.70
CA LYS A 82 -20.16 12.93 1.03
C LYS A 82 -20.53 11.72 0.18
N ASP A 83 -19.55 11.15 -0.52
CA ASP A 83 -19.75 10.04 -1.46
C ASP A 83 -18.72 8.93 -1.24
N PRO A 84 -18.82 8.17 -0.13
CA PRO A 84 -17.84 7.17 0.29
C PRO A 84 -17.49 6.14 -0.79
N HIS A 85 -18.48 5.71 -1.57
CA HIS A 85 -18.34 4.68 -2.60
C HIS A 85 -17.45 5.11 -3.79
N ARG A 86 -17.21 6.41 -3.96
CA ARG A 86 -16.30 6.99 -4.95
C ARG A 86 -14.96 7.46 -4.36
N THR A 87 -14.72 7.18 -3.09
CA THR A 87 -13.52 7.61 -2.39
C THR A 87 -12.64 6.41 -2.03
N MET A 88 -11.35 6.55 -2.32
CA MET A 88 -10.31 5.64 -1.85
C MET A 88 -9.44 6.32 -0.80
N LEU A 89 -9.19 5.60 0.29
CA LEU A 89 -8.24 5.96 1.34
C LEU A 89 -6.96 5.14 1.17
N LEU A 90 -5.81 5.80 1.15
CA LEU A 90 -4.49 5.18 1.12
C LEU A 90 -3.84 5.35 2.49
N ILE A 91 -3.51 4.23 3.14
CA ILE A 91 -2.78 4.18 4.41
C ILE A 91 -1.45 3.49 4.12
N ILE A 92 -0.38 4.26 3.95
CA ILE A 92 0.94 3.76 3.57
C ILE A 92 1.88 3.99 4.76
N ALA A 93 2.63 2.97 5.15
CA ALA A 93 3.64 3.03 6.21
C ALA A 93 3.14 3.60 7.56
N PRO A 94 2.03 3.08 8.14
CA PRO A 94 1.47 3.68 9.34
C PRO A 94 2.49 3.69 10.50
N GLU A 95 3.04 4.85 10.87
CA GLU A 95 4.08 4.95 11.90
C GLU A 95 3.60 4.55 13.32
N LYS A 96 2.30 4.58 13.54
CA LYS A 96 1.67 4.22 14.82
C LYS A 96 0.61 3.14 14.61
N PRO A 97 0.42 2.23 15.60
CA PRO A 97 -0.66 1.27 15.56
C PRO A 97 -2.01 1.95 15.37
N ILE A 98 -2.79 1.49 14.39
CA ILE A 98 -4.17 1.92 14.20
C ILE A 98 -4.97 1.54 15.45
N ASP A 99 -5.72 2.47 16.02
CA ASP A 99 -6.52 2.22 17.21
C ASP A 99 -7.83 1.46 16.89
N GLU A 100 -8.53 0.99 17.93
CA GLU A 100 -9.76 0.19 17.71
C GLU A 100 -10.87 1.01 17.05
N THR A 101 -10.99 2.29 17.41
CA THR A 101 -12.06 3.16 16.90
C THR A 101 -11.80 3.53 15.44
N GLU A 102 -10.54 3.77 15.08
CA GLU A 102 -10.08 3.95 13.71
C GLU A 102 -10.32 2.70 12.87
N ALA A 103 -9.91 1.54 13.39
CA ALA A 103 -10.10 0.28 12.70
C ALA A 103 -11.58 -0.02 12.47
N ASP A 104 -12.45 0.26 13.45
CA ASP A 104 -13.91 0.15 13.30
C ASP A 104 -14.46 1.11 12.23
N ALA A 105 -14.05 2.38 12.25
CA ALA A 105 -14.50 3.37 11.28
C ALA A 105 -14.10 3.01 9.84
N ILE A 106 -12.88 2.50 9.64
CA ILE A 106 -12.42 2.01 8.33
C ILE A 106 -13.15 0.74 7.92
N TYR A 107 -13.42 -0.17 8.86
CA TYR A 107 -14.21 -1.36 8.59
C TYR A 107 -15.63 -1.01 8.13
N ASP A 108 -16.32 -0.09 8.81
CA ASP A 108 -17.66 0.36 8.42
C ASP A 108 -17.63 1.14 7.09
N PHE A 109 -16.58 1.94 6.86
CA PHE A 109 -16.39 2.64 5.59
C PHE A 109 -16.36 1.69 4.40
N VAL A 110 -15.61 0.58 4.52
CA VAL A 110 -15.55 -0.45 3.48
C VAL A 110 -16.85 -1.23 3.43
N THR A 111 -17.29 -1.81 4.55
CA THR A 111 -18.34 -2.84 4.57
C THR A 111 -19.77 -2.30 4.54
N GLU A 112 -19.99 -1.06 4.97
CA GLU A 112 -21.33 -0.46 5.03
C GLU A 112 -21.50 0.71 4.06
N LYS A 113 -20.41 1.43 3.71
CA LYS A 113 -20.48 2.64 2.87
C LYS A 113 -19.92 2.45 1.46
N GLY A 114 -19.34 1.30 1.15
CA GLY A 114 -18.78 1.01 -0.17
C GLY A 114 -17.44 1.70 -0.45
N GLY A 115 -16.80 2.22 0.58
CA GLY A 115 -15.50 2.87 0.50
C GLY A 115 -14.38 1.94 0.05
N LYS A 116 -13.33 2.52 -0.53
CA LYS A 116 -12.16 1.78 -1.01
C LYS A 116 -10.94 2.08 -0.14
N VAL A 117 -10.14 1.09 0.20
CA VAL A 117 -8.96 1.28 1.05
C VAL A 117 -7.77 0.48 0.52
N ILE A 118 -6.58 1.07 0.51
CA ILE A 118 -5.32 0.33 0.36
C ILE A 118 -4.49 0.58 1.61
N VAL A 119 -4.01 -0.49 2.22
CA VAL A 119 -3.15 -0.47 3.41
C VAL A 119 -1.83 -1.13 3.06
N ALA A 120 -0.74 -0.39 3.12
CA ALA A 120 0.61 -0.88 2.87
C ALA A 120 1.46 -0.75 4.13
N ALA A 121 2.01 -1.86 4.61
CA ALA A 121 2.82 -1.91 5.81
C ALA A 121 3.79 -3.11 5.81
N ASP A 122 5.00 -2.89 6.30
CA ASP A 122 6.02 -3.90 6.57
C ASP A 122 5.96 -4.42 8.02
N GLY A 123 5.19 -3.72 8.88
CA GLY A 123 5.16 -3.91 10.32
C GLY A 123 3.81 -4.37 10.88
N THR A 124 3.72 -4.42 12.21
CA THR A 124 2.48 -4.82 12.92
C THR A 124 1.50 -3.67 13.16
N ASN A 125 1.81 -2.44 12.76
CA ASN A 125 0.99 -1.27 13.08
C ASN A 125 -0.40 -1.31 12.42
N ALA A 126 -0.52 -1.98 11.27
CA ALA A 126 -1.79 -2.22 10.58
C ALA A 126 -2.60 -3.41 11.14
N ASN A 127 -2.01 -4.26 12.02
CA ASN A 127 -2.63 -5.53 12.41
C ASN A 127 -4.00 -5.39 13.09
N ARG A 128 -4.26 -4.30 13.81
CA ARG A 128 -5.58 -4.10 14.43
C ARG A 128 -6.69 -3.94 13.38
N LEU A 129 -6.42 -3.21 12.30
CA LEU A 129 -7.31 -3.11 11.15
C LEU A 129 -7.34 -4.43 10.36
N ALA A 130 -6.16 -4.96 10.03
CA ALA A 130 -6.03 -6.19 9.23
C ALA A 130 -6.76 -7.39 9.85
N ALA A 131 -6.70 -7.53 11.18
CA ALA A 131 -7.37 -8.61 11.90
C ALA A 131 -8.90 -8.57 11.76
N LYS A 132 -9.53 -7.39 11.57
CA LYS A 132 -10.97 -7.29 11.29
C LYS A 132 -11.35 -7.97 9.97
N PHE A 133 -10.40 -8.06 9.05
CA PHE A 133 -10.57 -8.74 7.76
C PHE A 133 -9.99 -10.16 7.76
N GLY A 134 -9.40 -10.63 8.87
CA GLY A 134 -8.76 -11.95 8.97
C GLY A 134 -7.33 -11.97 8.41
N VAL A 135 -6.68 -10.82 8.26
CA VAL A 135 -5.28 -10.71 7.81
C VAL A 135 -4.36 -10.46 9.00
N THR A 136 -3.19 -11.10 8.98
CA THR A 136 -2.10 -10.85 9.93
C THR A 136 -0.81 -10.55 9.18
N TYR A 137 -0.20 -9.40 9.47
CA TYR A 137 1.17 -9.07 9.13
C TYR A 137 2.12 -9.69 10.15
N PHE A 138 3.17 -10.35 9.68
CA PHE A 138 4.20 -10.93 10.56
C PHE A 138 5.05 -9.85 11.24
N GLY A 139 5.30 -8.73 10.56
CA GLY A 139 6.03 -7.57 11.10
C GLY A 139 7.54 -7.76 11.19
N PHE A 140 8.06 -8.70 10.41
CA PHE A 140 9.49 -8.97 10.26
C PHE A 140 9.80 -9.18 8.77
N PRO A 141 11.01 -8.86 8.30
CA PRO A 141 11.37 -9.00 6.90
C PRO A 141 11.21 -10.44 6.38
N LEU A 142 10.58 -10.55 5.22
CA LEU A 142 10.49 -11.75 4.42
C LEU A 142 11.72 -11.80 3.51
N GLN A 143 12.39 -12.95 3.50
CA GLN A 143 13.49 -13.22 2.57
C GLN A 143 13.08 -14.30 1.57
N ASP A 144 13.37 -14.05 0.29
CA ASP A 144 13.06 -14.96 -0.80
C ASP A 144 14.27 -15.21 -1.71
N GLU A 145 14.85 -16.41 -1.61
CA GLU A 145 15.97 -16.83 -2.46
C GLU A 145 15.56 -17.04 -3.92
N ASN A 146 14.30 -17.39 -4.19
CA ASN A 146 13.82 -17.76 -5.53
C ASN A 146 13.07 -16.64 -6.25
N GLN A 147 12.61 -15.61 -5.53
CA GLN A 147 11.89 -14.46 -6.09
C GLN A 147 12.49 -13.13 -5.62
N HIS A 148 13.76 -12.91 -5.91
CA HIS A 148 14.44 -11.63 -5.72
C HIS A 148 14.93 -10.98 -7.01
N TYR A 149 14.91 -9.65 -7.08
CA TYR A 149 15.48 -8.87 -8.17
C TYR A 149 16.89 -8.37 -7.84
N LEU A 150 17.64 -8.04 -8.89
CA LEU A 150 19.00 -7.51 -8.76
C LEU A 150 19.01 -6.01 -8.97
N GLU A 151 19.91 -5.34 -8.26
CA GLU A 151 20.28 -3.96 -8.51
C GLU A 151 21.60 -3.93 -9.27
N TYR A 152 21.78 -2.92 -10.11
CA TYR A 152 22.95 -2.76 -10.94
C TYR A 152 23.61 -1.41 -10.68
N ASP A 153 24.93 -1.37 -10.79
CA ASP A 153 25.68 -0.13 -10.72
C ASP A 153 25.59 0.67 -12.04
N GLN A 154 26.36 1.76 -12.12
CA GLN A 154 26.34 2.63 -13.29
C GLN A 154 26.94 2.00 -14.57
N GLU A 155 27.69 0.90 -14.43
CA GLU A 155 28.32 0.16 -15.52
C GLU A 155 27.51 -1.11 -15.89
N ASN A 156 26.29 -1.26 -15.33
CA ASN A 156 25.41 -2.42 -15.45
C ASN A 156 26.02 -3.71 -14.86
N VAL A 157 26.88 -3.59 -13.85
CA VAL A 157 27.37 -4.73 -13.08
C VAL A 157 26.40 -4.98 -11.92
N PRO A 158 25.91 -6.22 -11.72
CA PRO A 158 24.99 -6.52 -10.64
C PRO A 158 25.69 -6.42 -9.27
N TYR A 159 25.02 -5.81 -8.31
CA TYR A 159 25.39 -5.89 -6.90
C TYR A 159 25.20 -7.31 -6.36
N TYR A 160 25.74 -7.57 -5.16
CA TYR A 160 25.49 -8.82 -4.47
C TYR A 160 23.96 -8.97 -4.23
N PRO A 161 23.36 -10.14 -4.56
CA PRO A 161 21.93 -10.34 -4.41
C PRO A 161 21.46 -10.13 -2.97
N SER A 162 20.31 -9.48 -2.82
CA SER A 162 19.62 -9.33 -1.55
C SER A 162 18.28 -10.05 -1.65
N TRP A 163 18.04 -11.04 -0.78
CA TRP A 163 16.77 -11.77 -0.73
C TRP A 163 15.62 -10.93 -0.16
N LEU A 164 15.91 -9.73 0.31
CA LEU A 164 14.91 -8.73 0.70
C LEU A 164 14.32 -7.99 -0.51
N ASN A 165 15.01 -7.98 -1.65
CA ASN A 165 14.53 -7.31 -2.86
C ASN A 165 13.58 -8.24 -3.61
N VAL A 166 12.36 -8.40 -3.10
CA VAL A 166 11.43 -9.44 -3.58
C VAL A 166 10.66 -8.97 -4.81
N TRP A 167 10.38 -9.86 -5.74
CA TRP A 167 9.38 -9.63 -6.79
C TRP A 167 8.26 -10.64 -6.69
N SER A 168 7.08 -10.30 -7.22
CA SER A 168 6.00 -11.26 -7.45
C SER A 168 5.38 -11.01 -8.81
N VAL A 169 4.56 -11.94 -9.26
CA VAL A 169 3.71 -11.79 -10.44
C VAL A 169 2.27 -11.71 -9.96
N ALA A 170 1.69 -10.52 -10.04
CA ALA A 170 0.41 -10.18 -9.42
C ALA A 170 -0.76 -10.14 -10.43
N ALA A 171 -1.91 -10.64 -10.01
CA ALA A 171 -3.19 -10.45 -10.72
C ALA A 171 -3.93 -9.22 -10.14
N VAL A 172 -4.86 -8.63 -10.89
CA VAL A 172 -5.59 -7.43 -10.43
C VAL A 172 -6.96 -7.77 -9.83
N SER A 173 -7.69 -8.72 -10.42
CA SER A 173 -9.08 -9.04 -10.07
C SER A 173 -9.35 -10.53 -9.84
N GLU A 174 -8.34 -11.39 -10.00
CA GLU A 174 -8.43 -12.84 -9.84
C GLU A 174 -7.48 -13.31 -8.73
N ASP A 175 -7.86 -14.36 -8.00
CA ASP A 175 -6.95 -15.00 -7.05
C ASP A 175 -5.88 -15.81 -7.80
N VAL A 176 -4.59 -15.50 -7.55
CA VAL A 176 -3.47 -16.15 -8.25
C VAL A 176 -3.39 -17.65 -8.01
N ASN A 177 -3.94 -18.15 -6.90
CA ASN A 177 -3.97 -19.57 -6.57
C ASN A 177 -5.08 -20.33 -7.31
N GLU A 178 -6.07 -19.62 -7.85
CA GLU A 178 -7.24 -20.20 -8.53
C GLU A 178 -7.23 -19.97 -10.04
N MET A 179 -6.26 -19.20 -10.56
CA MET A 179 -6.14 -18.92 -12.00
C MET A 179 -5.95 -20.19 -12.82
N GLN A 180 -6.58 -20.22 -13.99
CA GLN A 180 -6.36 -21.29 -14.97
C GLN A 180 -4.92 -21.24 -15.50
N ALA A 181 -4.29 -22.39 -15.74
CA ALA A 181 -2.88 -22.47 -16.15
C ALA A 181 -2.50 -21.56 -17.36
N GLY A 182 -3.42 -21.39 -18.33
CA GLY A 182 -3.19 -20.51 -19.48
C GLY A 182 -3.26 -19.01 -19.16
N ALA A 183 -3.97 -18.63 -18.09
CA ALA A 183 -4.07 -17.26 -17.60
C ALA A 183 -2.96 -16.95 -16.59
N ALA A 184 -2.58 -17.93 -15.76
CA ALA A 184 -1.47 -17.81 -14.83
C ALA A 184 -0.18 -17.43 -15.59
N ASN A 185 0.19 -18.12 -16.66
CA ASN A 185 1.50 -17.86 -17.29
C ASN A 185 1.52 -16.67 -18.28
N ARG A 186 0.47 -15.84 -18.29
CA ARG A 186 0.28 -14.77 -19.28
C ARG A 186 0.41 -13.38 -18.66
N GLY A 187 1.23 -12.53 -19.29
CA GLY A 187 1.37 -11.13 -18.91
C GLY A 187 0.29 -10.27 -19.53
N CYS A 188 -0.10 -9.19 -18.84
CA CYS A 188 -1.12 -8.28 -19.35
C CYS A 188 -0.64 -7.58 -20.63
N SER A 189 -1.44 -7.67 -21.68
CA SER A 189 -1.13 -6.99 -22.95
C SER A 189 -1.33 -5.48 -22.85
N GLU A 190 -0.64 -4.73 -23.71
CA GLU A 190 -0.82 -3.27 -23.83
C GLU A 190 -2.30 -2.90 -24.03
N PHE A 191 -3.04 -3.67 -24.84
CA PHE A 191 -4.48 -3.46 -25.03
C PHE A 191 -5.26 -3.60 -23.71
N GLN A 192 -4.94 -4.59 -22.88
CA GLN A 192 -5.60 -4.77 -21.58
C GLN A 192 -5.28 -3.65 -20.61
N ILE A 193 -4.02 -3.18 -20.60
CA ILE A 193 -3.55 -2.08 -19.75
C ILE A 193 -4.26 -0.78 -20.15
N VAL A 194 -4.23 -0.42 -21.43
CA VAL A 194 -4.82 0.82 -21.96
C VAL A 194 -6.34 0.85 -21.77
N ASN A 195 -7.02 -0.28 -21.94
CA ASN A 195 -8.48 -0.37 -21.76
C ASN A 195 -8.91 -0.70 -20.33
N LYS A 196 -7.98 -0.67 -19.36
CA LYS A 196 -8.24 -0.94 -17.94
C LYS A 196 -9.03 -2.23 -17.69
N ASN A 197 -8.70 -3.29 -18.44
CA ASN A 197 -9.35 -4.60 -18.38
C ASN A 197 -8.30 -5.71 -18.12
N PRO A 198 -7.76 -5.80 -16.89
CA PRO A 198 -6.70 -6.74 -16.54
C PRO A 198 -7.25 -8.13 -16.21
N SER A 199 -8.07 -8.69 -17.10
CA SER A 199 -8.61 -10.05 -16.94
C SER A 199 -7.67 -11.12 -17.48
N SER A 200 -7.53 -12.21 -16.73
CA SER A 200 -6.79 -13.42 -17.09
C SER A 200 -5.35 -13.14 -17.51
N CYS A 201 -4.70 -12.23 -16.79
CA CYS A 201 -3.32 -11.86 -16.97
C CYS A 201 -2.70 -11.43 -15.63
N ARG A 202 -1.37 -11.46 -15.55
CA ARG A 202 -0.60 -11.00 -14.39
C ARG A 202 0.49 -10.01 -14.80
N MET A 203 1.06 -9.29 -13.85
CA MET A 203 2.15 -8.35 -14.08
C MET A 203 3.23 -8.51 -13.01
N PRO A 204 4.52 -8.37 -13.36
CA PRO A 204 5.56 -8.32 -12.35
C PRO A 204 5.40 -7.07 -11.48
N ILE A 205 5.63 -7.23 -10.18
CA ILE A 205 5.65 -6.15 -9.19
C ILE A 205 6.87 -6.35 -8.28
N MET A 206 7.50 -5.26 -7.86
CA MET A 206 8.67 -5.28 -6.97
C MET A 206 8.32 -4.78 -5.57
N PHE A 207 8.99 -5.34 -4.58
CA PHE A 207 8.91 -5.02 -3.16
C PHE A 207 10.32 -4.89 -2.58
N ARG A 208 10.47 -4.07 -1.55
CA ARG A 208 11.75 -3.91 -0.87
C ARG A 208 11.59 -4.17 0.63
N SER A 209 12.15 -5.30 1.03
CA SER A 209 12.08 -5.80 2.40
C SER A 209 10.64 -6.01 2.90
N PRO A 210 9.73 -6.62 2.10
CA PRO A 210 8.36 -6.85 2.53
C PRO A 210 8.31 -7.71 3.80
N THR A 211 7.22 -7.63 4.55
CA THR A 211 6.85 -8.71 5.49
C THR A 211 6.10 -9.82 4.76
N GLY A 212 5.81 -10.92 5.44
CA GLY A 212 4.72 -11.81 5.02
C GLY A 212 3.38 -11.32 5.53
N MET A 213 2.31 -11.71 4.82
CA MET A 213 0.94 -11.71 5.34
C MET A 213 0.33 -13.10 5.28
N LYS A 214 -0.61 -13.36 6.19
CA LYS A 214 -1.46 -14.54 6.14
C LYS A 214 -2.93 -14.15 6.26
N PHE A 215 -3.76 -14.80 5.45
CA PHE A 215 -5.21 -14.77 5.59
C PHE A 215 -5.69 -16.01 6.35
N GLU A 216 -6.49 -15.79 7.40
CA GLU A 216 -7.15 -16.83 8.16
C GLU A 216 -8.67 -16.62 8.06
N PRO A 217 -9.40 -17.53 7.37
CA PRO A 217 -10.85 -17.45 7.27
C PRO A 217 -11.50 -17.43 8.66
N SER A 218 -12.37 -16.46 8.87
CA SER A 218 -13.17 -16.35 10.09
C SER A 218 -14.33 -17.35 10.09
N GLU A 219 -14.94 -17.60 11.26
CA GLU A 219 -16.20 -18.35 11.33
C GLU A 219 -17.30 -17.72 10.45
N ARG A 220 -17.26 -16.39 10.29
CA ARG A 220 -18.20 -15.65 9.45
C ARG A 220 -18.05 -16.02 7.97
N ASP A 221 -16.83 -16.22 7.49
CA ASP A 221 -16.57 -16.67 6.11
C ASP A 221 -17.15 -18.06 5.84
N THR A 222 -17.14 -18.94 6.84
CA THR A 222 -17.73 -20.28 6.70
C THR A 222 -19.26 -20.28 6.77
N THR A 223 -19.85 -19.36 7.54
CA THR A 223 -21.30 -19.29 7.76
C THR A 223 -22.02 -18.42 6.72
N HIS A 224 -21.32 -17.43 6.16
CA HIS A 224 -21.80 -16.49 5.14
C HIS A 224 -20.80 -16.39 3.98
N PRO A 225 -20.61 -17.47 3.20
CA PRO A 225 -19.58 -17.56 2.16
C PRO A 225 -19.76 -16.60 0.98
N HIS A 226 -20.85 -15.84 0.94
CA HIS A 226 -21.15 -14.84 -0.10
C HIS A 226 -21.11 -13.41 0.44
N GLU A 227 -20.69 -13.22 1.69
CA GLU A 227 -20.61 -11.90 2.31
C GLU A 227 -19.48 -11.05 1.72
N ARG A 228 -18.34 -11.69 1.46
CA ARG A 228 -17.18 -11.05 0.85
C ARG A 228 -16.44 -12.02 -0.05
N ASP A 229 -15.76 -11.46 -1.03
CA ASP A 229 -14.86 -12.15 -1.94
C ASP A 229 -13.42 -11.84 -1.51
N VAL A 230 -12.60 -12.87 -1.31
CA VAL A 230 -11.22 -12.74 -0.83
C VAL A 230 -10.30 -13.30 -1.90
N LYS A 231 -9.35 -12.48 -2.34
CA LYS A 231 -8.42 -12.81 -3.41
C LYS A 231 -7.00 -12.53 -2.97
N VAL A 232 -6.14 -13.54 -3.00
CA VAL A 232 -4.70 -13.33 -2.94
C VAL A 232 -4.23 -12.91 -4.33
N LEU A 233 -3.76 -11.68 -4.45
CA LEU A 233 -3.34 -11.10 -5.73
C LEU A 233 -1.87 -11.33 -6.03
N ALA A 234 -1.05 -11.57 -5.00
CA ALA A 234 0.39 -11.83 -5.12
C ALA A 234 0.86 -12.69 -3.94
N THR A 235 1.82 -13.58 -4.20
CA THR A 235 2.40 -14.50 -3.21
C THR A 235 3.92 -14.49 -3.30
N ALA A 236 4.60 -14.69 -2.18
CA ALA A 236 6.02 -15.03 -2.19
C ALA A 236 6.23 -16.48 -2.65
N SER A 237 7.48 -16.90 -2.83
CA SER A 237 7.80 -18.29 -3.15
C SER A 237 7.46 -19.21 -1.97
N SER A 238 7.20 -20.48 -2.27
CA SER A 238 6.98 -21.50 -1.23
C SER A 238 8.17 -21.73 -0.29
N SER A 239 9.36 -21.25 -0.67
CA SER A 239 10.60 -21.31 0.13
C SER A 239 10.85 -20.03 0.92
N ALA A 240 10.06 -18.98 0.72
CA ALA A 240 10.21 -17.74 1.45
C ALA A 240 10.01 -17.97 2.96
N PHE A 241 10.77 -17.24 3.75
CA PHE A 241 10.74 -17.32 5.21
C PHE A 241 10.74 -15.94 5.83
N ILE A 242 10.20 -15.86 7.05
CA ILE A 242 10.24 -14.64 7.86
C ILE A 242 11.50 -14.69 8.74
N ASP A 243 12.35 -13.69 8.63
CA ASP A 243 13.61 -13.61 9.37
C ASP A 243 13.41 -12.91 10.72
N LEU A 244 12.97 -13.66 11.73
CA LEU A 244 12.74 -13.12 13.08
C LEU A 244 14.04 -12.86 13.84
N GLU A 245 15.08 -13.65 13.57
CA GLU A 245 16.36 -13.54 14.28
C GLU A 245 17.32 -12.52 13.63
N GLY A 246 17.05 -12.12 12.38
CA GLY A 246 17.86 -11.17 11.62
C GLY A 246 19.17 -11.76 11.11
N ASP A 247 19.23 -13.09 10.94
CA ASP A 247 20.43 -13.82 10.53
C ASP A 247 20.41 -14.21 9.04
N GLY A 248 19.28 -14.03 8.36
CA GLY A 248 19.07 -14.41 6.97
C GLY A 248 19.23 -15.90 6.69
N ASP A 249 19.09 -16.76 7.71
CA ASP A 249 19.27 -18.21 7.58
C ASP A 249 17.92 -18.93 7.54
N ALA A 250 17.53 -19.41 6.36
CA ALA A 250 16.33 -20.23 6.17
C ALA A 250 16.36 -21.57 6.92
N SER A 251 17.55 -22.05 7.31
CA SER A 251 17.70 -23.30 8.05
C SER A 251 17.52 -23.13 9.57
N ASN A 252 17.46 -21.89 10.06
CA ASN A 252 17.20 -21.60 11.45
C ASN A 252 15.73 -21.93 11.78
N PRO A 253 15.44 -22.89 12.69
CA PRO A 253 14.07 -23.31 13.00
C PRO A 253 13.22 -22.21 13.66
N LYS A 254 13.82 -21.09 14.07
CA LYS A 254 13.10 -19.93 14.58
C LYS A 254 12.57 -19.00 13.49
N ASN A 255 13.09 -19.11 12.27
CA ASN A 255 12.63 -18.39 11.10
C ASN A 255 11.56 -19.25 10.39
N PRO A 256 10.26 -18.95 10.54
CA PRO A 256 9.21 -19.77 9.97
C PRO A 256 9.17 -19.59 8.45
N ALA A 257 8.97 -20.71 7.75
CA ALA A 257 8.67 -20.76 6.33
C ALA A 257 7.29 -21.42 6.13
N PRO A 258 6.18 -20.67 6.23
CA PRO A 258 4.82 -21.23 6.12
C PRO A 258 4.51 -21.82 4.75
N GLY A 259 5.17 -21.33 3.70
CA GLY A 259 5.02 -21.78 2.31
C GLY A 259 3.83 -21.17 1.55
N ASP A 260 2.99 -20.40 2.23
CA ASP A 260 1.75 -19.79 1.72
C ASP A 260 1.68 -18.28 2.02
N LEU A 261 2.83 -17.60 2.05
CA LEU A 261 2.90 -16.17 2.37
C LEU A 261 2.34 -15.31 1.23
N ALA A 262 1.34 -14.50 1.56
CA ALA A 262 0.76 -13.52 0.64
C ALA A 262 1.50 -12.18 0.73
N LEU A 263 1.60 -11.48 -0.41
CA LEU A 263 2.18 -10.15 -0.55
C LEU A 263 1.12 -9.08 -0.85
N ILE A 264 0.03 -9.47 -1.52
CA ILE A 264 -1.13 -8.60 -1.75
C ILE A 264 -2.41 -9.42 -1.56
N ILE A 265 -3.34 -8.93 -0.75
CA ILE A 265 -4.65 -9.56 -0.50
C ILE A 265 -5.74 -8.51 -0.69
N ARG A 266 -6.75 -8.83 -1.52
CA ARG A 266 -7.92 -8.00 -1.78
C ARG A 266 -9.16 -8.63 -1.18
N PHE A 267 -10.01 -7.78 -0.60
CA PHE A 267 -11.35 -8.12 -0.15
C PHE A 267 -12.35 -7.23 -0.87
N ASP A 268 -13.43 -7.82 -1.38
CA ASP A 268 -14.57 -7.11 -1.97
C ASP A 268 -15.87 -7.47 -1.23
N TYR A 269 -16.57 -6.46 -0.73
CA TYR A 269 -17.86 -6.54 -0.04
C TYR A 269 -18.96 -6.08 -0.99
N ASN A 270 -19.70 -7.05 -1.51
CA ASN A 270 -20.76 -6.81 -2.49
C ASN A 270 -22.09 -6.48 -1.80
N ASN A 271 -23.05 -5.97 -2.59
CA ASN A 271 -24.44 -5.70 -2.15
C ASN A 271 -24.59 -4.55 -1.14
N ILE A 272 -23.71 -3.54 -1.20
CA ILE A 272 -23.88 -2.31 -0.43
C ILE A 272 -24.76 -1.36 -1.24
N THR A 273 -25.67 -0.67 -0.56
CA THR A 273 -26.54 0.33 -1.18
C THR A 273 -25.98 1.74 -0.93
N ALA A 274 -25.83 2.54 -1.99
CA ALA A 274 -25.50 3.96 -1.91
C ALA A 274 -26.49 4.82 -2.72
N TYR A 275 -26.51 6.14 -2.46
CA TYR A 275 -27.29 7.10 -3.24
C TYR A 275 -26.36 8.03 -4.02
N ASP A 276 -26.56 8.13 -5.33
CA ASP A 276 -25.77 9.00 -6.22
C ASP A 276 -26.54 9.29 -7.52
N GLN A 277 -25.95 10.04 -8.43
CA GLN A 277 -26.55 10.25 -9.75
C GLN A 277 -26.53 8.95 -10.54
N VAL A 278 -27.72 8.44 -10.80
CA VAL A 278 -27.94 7.22 -11.56
C VAL A 278 -28.20 7.55 -13.03
N ARG A 279 -28.11 6.54 -13.87
CA ARG A 279 -28.47 6.68 -15.29
C ARG A 279 -29.91 7.19 -15.46
N GLU A 280 -30.12 8.09 -16.44
CA GLU A 280 -31.45 8.61 -16.78
C GLU A 280 -32.50 7.49 -16.89
N GLY A 281 -33.62 7.66 -16.18
CA GLY A 281 -34.73 6.71 -16.15
C GLY A 281 -34.63 5.62 -15.07
N GLN A 282 -33.56 5.58 -14.27
CA GLN A 282 -33.46 4.71 -13.09
C GLN A 282 -33.77 5.42 -11.76
N SER A 283 -33.88 6.76 -11.77
CA SER A 283 -34.25 7.50 -10.58
C SER A 283 -35.73 7.32 -10.21
N SER A 284 -35.98 6.97 -8.95
CA SER A 284 -37.32 6.82 -8.36
C SER A 284 -37.75 8.05 -7.53
N ILE A 285 -36.86 9.02 -7.32
CA ILE A 285 -37.09 10.25 -6.55
C ILE A 285 -36.78 11.42 -7.49
N GLY A 286 -37.77 12.26 -7.83
CA GLY A 286 -37.63 13.29 -8.86
C GLY A 286 -36.29 14.04 -8.84
N GLY A 287 -35.53 13.92 -9.93
CA GLY A 287 -34.11 14.29 -10.07
C GLY A 287 -33.29 13.10 -10.59
N ASP A 288 -32.01 13.29 -10.92
CA ASP A 288 -31.14 12.20 -11.44
C ASP A 288 -30.48 11.36 -10.33
N VAL A 289 -30.83 11.57 -9.06
CA VAL A 289 -30.28 10.84 -7.90
C VAL A 289 -31.14 9.63 -7.56
N GLY A 290 -30.52 8.46 -7.42
CA GLY A 290 -31.20 7.20 -7.13
C GLY A 290 -30.35 6.25 -6.28
N GLU A 291 -30.96 5.14 -5.88
CA GLU A 291 -30.29 4.04 -5.18
C GLU A 291 -29.44 3.23 -6.17
N LEU A 292 -28.20 2.90 -5.81
CA LEU A 292 -27.34 2.03 -6.60
C LEU A 292 -26.61 1.00 -5.72
N GLY A 293 -26.34 -0.16 -6.31
CA GLY A 293 -25.49 -1.18 -5.69
C GLY A 293 -24.01 -0.83 -5.91
N VAL A 294 -23.23 -0.81 -4.84
CA VAL A 294 -21.78 -0.54 -4.83
C VAL A 294 -21.03 -1.67 -4.14
N THR A 295 -19.72 -1.70 -4.35
CA THR A 295 -18.81 -2.67 -3.72
C THR A 295 -17.88 -1.93 -2.79
N GLY A 296 -17.73 -2.38 -1.55
CA GLY A 296 -16.64 -1.93 -0.69
C GLY A 296 -15.40 -2.75 -0.95
N SER A 297 -14.21 -2.15 -1.04
CA SER A 297 -12.99 -2.94 -1.24
C SER A 297 -11.86 -2.51 -0.33
N ILE A 298 -11.09 -3.47 0.17
CA ILE A 298 -9.83 -3.20 0.86
C ILE A 298 -8.72 -4.09 0.33
N VAL A 299 -7.55 -3.50 0.12
CA VAL A 299 -6.33 -4.22 -0.27
C VAL A 299 -5.28 -4.05 0.81
N PHE A 300 -4.69 -5.15 1.23
CA PHE A 300 -3.50 -5.17 2.08
C PHE A 300 -2.28 -5.47 1.21
N VAL A 301 -1.21 -4.72 1.41
CA VAL A 301 0.09 -4.87 0.74
C VAL A 301 1.14 -5.03 1.83
N ALA A 302 2.04 -6.01 1.64
CA ALA A 302 3.04 -6.40 2.65
C ALA A 302 4.27 -5.48 2.74
N ASP A 303 4.25 -4.36 2.02
CA ASP A 303 5.38 -3.43 1.89
C ASP A 303 4.89 -2.07 1.39
N GLU A 304 5.24 -1.01 2.12
CA GLU A 304 5.05 0.38 1.72
C GLU A 304 5.98 0.83 0.59
N GLU A 305 7.22 0.32 0.49
CA GLU A 305 8.18 0.73 -0.55
C GLU A 305 7.68 0.35 -1.95
N ALA A 306 6.73 -0.57 -2.06
CA ALA A 306 6.01 -0.87 -3.30
C ALA A 306 5.36 0.37 -3.95
N PHE A 307 5.04 1.40 -3.17
CA PHE A 307 4.47 2.68 -3.61
C PHE A 307 5.50 3.81 -3.70
N SER A 308 6.74 3.56 -3.28
CA SER A 308 7.80 4.58 -3.29
C SER A 308 8.16 5.04 -4.70
N ASN A 309 8.61 6.29 -4.84
CA ASN A 309 9.13 6.85 -6.08
C ASN A 309 10.18 5.92 -6.73
N ARG A 310 11.01 5.25 -5.92
CA ARG A 310 12.01 4.26 -6.37
C ARG A 310 11.42 3.14 -7.22
N LEU A 311 10.26 2.61 -6.83
CA LEU A 311 9.62 1.45 -7.50
C LEU A 311 8.42 1.87 -8.36
N TRP A 312 8.00 3.14 -8.28
CA TRP A 312 6.79 3.62 -8.94
C TRP A 312 6.94 3.62 -10.47
N THR A 313 7.91 4.35 -11.00
CA THR A 313 8.15 4.47 -12.44
C THR A 313 9.44 3.78 -12.89
N LEU A 314 9.46 3.28 -14.12
CA LEU A 314 10.70 2.74 -14.71
C LEU A 314 11.80 3.81 -14.85
N GLY A 315 11.40 5.07 -15.09
CA GLY A 315 12.34 6.18 -15.25
C GLY A 315 13.19 6.41 -14.00
N GLU A 316 12.53 6.52 -12.84
CA GLU A 316 13.22 6.67 -11.55
C GLU A 316 14.03 5.42 -11.19
N ALA A 317 13.43 4.25 -11.38
CA ALA A 317 14.05 2.97 -11.08
C ALA A 317 15.38 2.73 -11.85
N THR A 318 15.48 3.25 -13.08
CA THR A 318 16.67 3.11 -13.94
C THR A 318 17.65 4.30 -13.86
N GLY A 319 17.21 5.44 -13.31
CA GLY A 319 17.99 6.69 -13.28
C GLY A 319 19.03 6.79 -12.15
N GLY A 320 18.87 6.03 -11.07
CA GLY A 320 19.68 6.15 -9.85
C GLY A 320 21.07 5.50 -9.89
N GLU A 321 21.79 5.57 -8.76
CA GLU A 321 23.08 4.89 -8.56
C GLU A 321 22.93 3.35 -8.50
N ARG A 322 21.82 2.88 -7.94
CA ARG A 322 21.43 1.47 -7.84
C ARG A 322 20.23 1.24 -8.75
N ARG A 323 20.53 0.97 -10.01
CA ARG A 323 19.55 0.85 -11.10
C ARG A 323 18.83 -0.48 -11.03
N LEU A 324 17.55 -0.45 -11.33
CA LEU A 324 16.73 -1.63 -11.56
C LEU A 324 16.63 -1.90 -13.06
N SER A 325 16.21 -3.11 -13.40
CA SER A 325 16.04 -3.54 -14.79
C SER A 325 14.57 -3.87 -15.04
N GLU A 326 14.06 -3.44 -16.19
CA GLU A 326 12.75 -3.82 -16.71
C GLU A 326 12.67 -5.33 -17.05
N SER A 327 13.82 -6.00 -17.15
CA SER A 327 13.94 -7.42 -17.50
C SER A 327 14.85 -8.16 -16.52
N CYS A 328 14.52 -9.42 -16.24
CA CYS A 328 15.40 -10.35 -15.54
C CYS A 328 16.09 -11.34 -16.50
N GLU A 329 16.07 -11.10 -17.81
CA GLU A 329 16.74 -11.95 -18.78
C GLU A 329 18.22 -12.14 -18.40
N GLY A 330 18.65 -13.41 -18.33
CA GLY A 330 20.01 -13.78 -17.92
C GLY A 330 20.21 -13.92 -16.41
N VAL A 331 19.25 -13.51 -15.57
CA VAL A 331 19.26 -13.80 -14.13
C VAL A 331 18.92 -15.28 -13.90
N VAL A 332 19.84 -16.00 -13.26
CA VAL A 332 19.70 -17.44 -13.03
C VAL A 332 18.94 -17.69 -11.72
N GLY A 333 17.85 -18.45 -11.80
CA GLY A 333 17.14 -18.97 -10.62
C GLY A 333 16.10 -18.04 -9.98
N SER A 334 16.04 -16.76 -10.39
CA SER A 334 15.17 -15.76 -9.74
C SER A 334 14.52 -14.80 -10.73
N CYS A 335 14.14 -15.30 -11.91
CA CYS A 335 13.61 -14.46 -12.99
C CYS A 335 12.10 -14.67 -13.19
N TRP A 336 11.32 -13.62 -12.95
CA TRP A 336 9.85 -13.61 -13.15
C TRP A 336 9.42 -13.92 -14.60
N MET A 337 10.29 -13.72 -15.60
CA MET A 337 10.01 -14.11 -16.98
C MET A 337 9.92 -15.64 -17.17
N GLN A 338 10.29 -16.43 -16.16
CA GLN A 338 10.03 -17.87 -16.12
C GLN A 338 8.59 -18.18 -15.68
N GLU A 339 7.96 -17.29 -14.89
CA GLU A 339 6.57 -17.39 -14.44
C GLU A 339 5.58 -16.85 -15.48
N VAL A 340 5.99 -15.83 -16.23
CA VAL A 340 5.19 -15.16 -17.25
C VAL A 340 5.93 -15.12 -18.58
N GLN A 341 5.33 -15.69 -19.63
CA GLN A 341 6.02 -15.93 -20.90
C GLN A 341 5.93 -14.76 -21.89
N ASP A 342 4.85 -13.98 -21.81
CA ASP A 342 4.55 -12.86 -22.72
C ASP A 342 4.28 -11.59 -21.92
N ASN A 343 4.58 -10.40 -22.45
CA ASN A 343 4.34 -9.10 -21.81
C ASN A 343 4.84 -9.06 -20.35
N ASN A 344 6.05 -9.55 -20.13
CA ASN A 344 6.64 -9.81 -18.82
C ASN A 344 7.69 -8.76 -18.41
N MET A 345 7.72 -7.62 -19.09
CA MET A 345 8.58 -6.50 -18.71
C MET A 345 8.00 -5.81 -17.48
N TRP A 346 8.85 -5.47 -16.51
CA TRP A 346 8.47 -4.61 -15.40
C TRP A 346 8.65 -3.14 -15.82
N LEU A 347 7.56 -2.39 -15.82
CA LEU A 347 7.52 -1.00 -16.29
C LEU A 347 7.40 0.01 -15.15
N GLY A 348 7.71 -0.42 -13.92
CA GLY A 348 7.35 0.28 -12.69
C GLY A 348 6.06 -0.29 -12.08
N ASN A 349 5.93 -0.16 -10.76
CA ASN A 349 4.76 -0.62 -10.03
C ASN A 349 3.50 0.22 -10.36
N GLU A 350 3.66 1.43 -10.90
CA GLU A 350 2.55 2.31 -11.30
C GLU A 350 1.55 1.62 -12.21
N VAL A 351 2.02 0.79 -13.15
CA VAL A 351 1.17 0.13 -14.15
C VAL A 351 0.19 -0.82 -13.46
N TYR A 352 0.69 -1.60 -12.50
CA TYR A 352 -0.14 -2.53 -11.72
C TYR A 352 -1.10 -1.76 -10.81
N TYR A 353 -0.60 -0.79 -10.04
CA TYR A 353 -1.43 -0.08 -9.07
C TYR A 353 -2.50 0.80 -9.73
N ASN A 354 -2.22 1.44 -10.87
CA ASN A 354 -3.24 2.18 -11.62
C ASN A 354 -4.37 1.26 -12.09
N LEU A 355 -4.06 0.03 -12.51
CA LEU A 355 -5.07 -0.96 -12.88
C LEU A 355 -5.85 -1.46 -11.65
N LEU A 356 -5.16 -1.69 -10.54
CA LEU A 356 -5.79 -2.09 -9.28
C LEU A 356 -6.75 -1.01 -8.77
N LEU A 357 -6.29 0.23 -8.66
CA LEU A 357 -7.09 1.39 -8.28
C LEU A 357 -8.32 1.51 -9.17
N HIS A 358 -8.15 1.51 -10.50
CA HIS A 358 -9.27 1.58 -11.43
C HIS A 358 -10.24 0.40 -11.28
N SER A 359 -9.75 -0.81 -10.99
CA SER A 359 -10.61 -2.00 -10.78
C SER A 359 -11.34 -2.02 -9.44
N MET A 360 -10.89 -1.20 -8.48
CA MET A 360 -11.58 -1.01 -7.22
C MET A 360 -12.60 0.11 -7.39
N MET A 361 -12.22 1.22 -8.03
CA MET A 361 -13.12 2.34 -8.31
C MET A 361 -14.27 1.91 -9.23
N GLU A 362 -15.49 2.38 -8.93
CA GLU A 362 -16.76 1.97 -9.57
C GLU A 362 -16.92 2.40 -11.06
N HIS A 363 -15.82 2.45 -11.83
CA HIS A 363 -15.82 2.84 -13.25
C HIS A 363 -16.57 1.85 -14.15
N ASP A 364 -16.77 0.61 -13.72
CA ASP A 364 -17.54 -0.42 -14.41
C ASP A 364 -19.01 -0.50 -13.94
N ASN A 365 -19.38 0.26 -12.90
CA ASN A 365 -20.73 0.28 -12.37
C ASN A 365 -21.70 1.00 -13.33
N ILE A 366 -22.42 0.21 -14.13
CA ILE A 366 -23.35 0.70 -15.16
C ILE A 366 -24.59 1.42 -14.61
N GLN A 367 -24.83 1.38 -13.30
CA GLN A 367 -25.94 2.08 -12.65
C GLN A 367 -25.60 3.56 -12.41
N LEU A 368 -24.32 3.88 -12.24
CA LEU A 368 -23.85 5.27 -12.15
C LEU A 368 -24.08 6.01 -13.46
N SER A 369 -24.35 7.32 -13.34
CA SER A 369 -24.41 8.21 -14.50
C SER A 369 -23.11 8.13 -15.31
N GLY A 370 -23.24 8.17 -16.63
CA GLY A 370 -22.08 8.21 -17.53
C GLY A 370 -21.20 9.45 -17.30
N GLU A 371 -21.78 10.56 -16.86
CA GLU A 371 -21.04 11.79 -16.55
C GLU A 371 -20.06 11.57 -15.39
N ILE A 372 -20.50 10.89 -14.33
CA ILE A 372 -19.63 10.53 -13.20
C ILE A 372 -18.59 9.50 -13.64
N ARG A 373 -19.06 8.42 -14.26
CA ARG A 373 -18.25 7.22 -14.52
C ARG A 373 -17.10 7.46 -15.51
N LEU A 374 -17.29 8.37 -16.46
CA LEU A 374 -16.31 8.69 -17.51
C LEU A 374 -15.30 9.77 -17.11
N GLU A 375 -15.55 10.52 -16.04
CA GLU A 375 -14.67 11.59 -15.57
C GLU A 375 -14.05 11.20 -14.23
N ASN A 376 -12.76 10.82 -14.25
CA ASN A 376 -12.01 10.38 -13.07
C ASN A 376 -11.95 11.43 -11.95
N SER A 377 -12.10 12.71 -12.27
CA SER A 377 -12.14 13.81 -11.31
C SER A 377 -13.32 13.75 -10.34
N ASN A 378 -14.35 12.94 -10.64
CA ASN A 378 -15.47 12.67 -9.74
C ASN A 378 -15.15 11.62 -8.67
N PHE A 379 -14.00 10.95 -8.78
CA PHE A 379 -13.50 9.98 -7.82
C PHE A 379 -12.34 10.58 -7.02
N GLN A 380 -12.28 10.24 -5.74
CA GLN A 380 -11.34 10.84 -4.80
C GLN A 380 -10.31 9.81 -4.35
N VAL A 381 -9.04 10.20 -4.34
CA VAL A 381 -7.97 9.43 -3.70
C VAL A 381 -7.40 10.28 -2.57
N VAL A 382 -7.49 9.76 -1.35
CA VAL A 382 -7.13 10.46 -0.13
C VAL A 382 -5.93 9.77 0.52
N PHE A 383 -4.82 10.48 0.66
CA PHE A 383 -3.64 10.00 1.37
C PHE A 383 -3.78 10.26 2.87
N ASP A 384 -3.62 9.23 3.70
CA ASP A 384 -3.48 9.39 5.15
C ASP A 384 -2.02 9.72 5.49
N GLU A 385 -1.79 10.98 5.84
CA GLU A 385 -0.47 11.50 6.23
C GLU A 385 -0.33 11.63 7.74
N SER A 386 -1.33 11.16 8.51
CA SER A 386 -1.34 11.30 9.96
C SER A 386 -0.34 10.38 10.68
N ARG A 387 0.28 9.47 9.94
CA ARG A 387 1.04 8.35 10.49
C ARG A 387 2.36 8.22 9.81
#